data_AF-A0A4Y2GMA0-F1
#
_entry.id   AF-A0A4Y2GMA0-F1
#
_cell.length_a   1.000
_cell.length_b   1.000
_cell.length_c   1.000
_cell.angle_alpha   90.00
_cell.angle_beta   90.00
_cell.angle_gamma   90.00
#
_symmetry.space_group_name_H-M   'P 1'
#
loop_
_entity.id
_entity.type
_entity.pdbx_description
1 polymer ?
#
loop_
_entity_poly.entity_id
_entity_poly.type
_entity_poly.pdbx_seq_one_letter_code
_entity_poly.pdbx_strand_id
1 'polypeptide(L)'
;MKKRSSSLLLEKLPLKFDDLCISHSFCETAKIEDSFLTVSVKDWPEMPSYKKAAIIAKNWVRVNDSAEQAVALIKDFNCATKNEEQKRFLLQVVEMHRKNFKQYNCQTLLEM
;
A
#
# COMPACT_ATOMS: atom_id res chain seq x y z
N MET A 1 -7.34 -8.20 24.17
CA MET A 1 -7.78 -7.72 22.84
C MET A 1 -6.66 -6.89 22.23
N LYS A 2 -5.93 -7.42 21.24
CA LYS A 2 -4.77 -6.77 20.64
C LYS A 2 -5.27 -5.86 19.52
N LYS A 3 -5.27 -4.55 19.73
CA LYS A 3 -5.65 -3.56 18.71
C LYS A 3 -4.84 -3.85 17.44
N ARG A 4 -5.53 -3.98 16.30
CA ARG A 4 -4.94 -4.27 15.00
C ARG A 4 -3.93 -3.18 14.68
N SER A 5 -2.71 -3.56 14.30
CA SER A 5 -1.62 -2.62 13.99
C SER A 5 -1.99 -1.60 12.91
N SER A 6 -2.99 -1.89 12.08
CA SER A 6 -3.56 -0.96 11.10
C SER A 6 -4.28 0.24 11.72
N SER A 7 -4.83 0.13 12.94
CA SER A 7 -5.44 1.27 13.63
C SER A 7 -4.41 2.29 14.13
N LEU A 8 -3.15 1.87 14.33
CA LEU A 8 -2.07 2.74 14.81
C LEU A 8 -1.47 3.61 13.70
N LEU A 9 -1.59 3.17 12.43
CA LEU A 9 -1.15 3.96 11.28
C LEU A 9 -2.19 5.01 10.89
N LEU A 10 -3.48 4.70 11.05
CA LEU A 10 -4.58 5.64 10.84
C LEU A 10 -4.67 6.71 11.95
N GLU A 11 -4.13 6.44 13.14
CA GLU A 11 -4.06 7.41 14.24
C GLU A 11 -3.04 8.54 13.99
N LYS A 12 -2.19 8.38 12.96
CA LYS A 12 -1.22 9.39 12.52
C LYS A 12 -1.63 10.14 11.25
N LEU A 13 -2.84 9.88 10.72
CA LEU A 13 -3.38 10.73 9.67
C LEU A 13 -3.84 12.03 10.32
N PRO A 14 -3.28 13.16 9.90
CA PRO A 14 -3.42 14.37 10.67
C PRO A 14 -4.83 14.95 10.49
N LEU A 15 -5.37 15.39 11.64
CA LEU A 15 -6.80 15.68 11.85
C LEU A 15 -7.13 17.17 11.69
N LYS A 16 -6.18 18.03 11.26
CA LYS A 16 -6.37 19.49 11.22
C LYS A 16 -5.62 20.18 10.08
N PHE A 17 -6.23 21.26 9.59
CA PHE A 17 -5.83 22.11 8.47
C PHE A 17 -4.40 22.70 8.49
N ASP A 18 -3.63 22.53 9.57
CA ASP A 18 -2.20 22.88 9.65
C ASP A 18 -1.28 21.93 8.85
N ASP A 19 -1.85 20.91 8.20
CA ASP A 19 -1.16 19.89 7.40
C ASP A 19 -0.64 20.35 6.03
N LEU A 20 -0.84 21.62 5.65
CA LEU A 20 -0.40 22.08 4.34
C LEU A 20 1.13 21.97 4.17
N CYS A 21 1.91 22.21 5.24
CA CYS A 21 3.37 22.02 5.22
C CYS A 21 3.77 20.54 5.09
N ILE A 22 2.99 19.62 5.66
CA ILE A 22 3.20 18.17 5.49
C ILE A 22 2.85 17.77 4.05
N SER A 23 1.79 18.36 3.47
CA SER A 23 1.36 18.06 2.10
C SER A 23 2.40 18.44 1.03
N HIS A 24 3.14 19.54 1.23
CA HIS A 24 4.23 19.93 0.33
C HIS A 24 5.43 18.98 0.43
N SER A 25 5.90 18.71 1.65
CA SER A 25 7.01 17.77 1.87
C SER A 25 6.69 16.35 1.38
N PHE A 26 5.43 15.93 1.49
CA PHE A 26 4.92 14.70 0.91
C PHE A 26 5.01 14.75 -0.62
N CYS A 27 4.51 15.81 -1.26
CA CYS A 27 4.56 15.94 -2.72
C CYS A 27 6.01 16.00 -3.23
N GLU A 28 6.91 16.71 -2.56
CA GLU A 28 8.34 16.75 -2.88
C GLU A 28 8.98 15.36 -2.77
N THR A 29 8.76 14.67 -1.65
CA THR A 29 9.29 13.32 -1.41
C THR A 29 8.73 12.32 -2.43
N ALA A 30 7.45 12.46 -2.75
CA ALA A 30 6.73 11.64 -3.72
C ALA A 30 7.04 11.99 -5.18
N LYS A 31 7.73 13.11 -5.44
CA LYS A 31 7.90 13.71 -6.77
C LYS A 31 6.57 13.95 -7.49
N ILE A 32 5.56 14.35 -6.73
CA ILE A 32 4.24 14.72 -7.22
C ILE A 32 4.21 16.23 -7.46
N GLU A 33 3.63 16.63 -8.58
CA GLU A 33 3.36 18.04 -8.86
C GLU A 33 2.28 18.56 -7.92
N ASP A 34 2.60 19.59 -7.15
CA ASP A 34 1.80 20.12 -6.06
C ASP A 34 1.03 21.40 -6.43
N SER A 35 1.09 21.81 -7.70
CA SER A 35 0.45 23.03 -8.23
C SER A 35 -1.05 23.12 -7.88
N PHE A 36 -1.74 21.98 -7.74
CA PHE A 36 -3.15 21.93 -7.32
C PHE A 36 -3.38 22.37 -5.86
N LEU A 37 -2.38 22.28 -4.97
CA LEU A 37 -2.50 22.70 -3.57
C LEU A 37 -2.72 24.21 -3.42
N THR A 38 -2.35 24.98 -4.45
CA THR A 38 -2.56 26.45 -4.49
C THR A 38 -3.98 26.84 -4.91
N VAL A 39 -4.79 25.89 -5.38
CA VAL A 39 -6.13 26.10 -5.92
C VAL A 39 -7.18 25.57 -4.95
N SER A 40 -8.41 26.09 -5.00
CA SER A 40 -9.49 25.61 -4.13
C SER A 40 -9.76 24.12 -4.35
N VAL A 41 -10.06 23.40 -3.27
CA VAL A 41 -10.38 21.95 -3.31
C VAL A 41 -11.52 21.63 -4.28
N LYS A 42 -12.44 22.57 -4.51
CA LYS A 42 -13.55 22.41 -5.46
C LYS A 42 -13.07 22.24 -6.90
N ASP A 43 -11.94 22.84 -7.24
CA ASP A 43 -11.39 22.88 -8.61
C ASP A 43 -10.34 21.79 -8.83
N TRP A 44 -9.91 21.07 -7.78
CA TRP A 44 -8.93 19.98 -7.87
C TRP A 44 -9.29 18.89 -8.90
N PRO A 45 -10.55 18.43 -9.00
CA PRO A 45 -10.92 17.42 -10.01
C PRO A 45 -10.67 17.86 -11.45
N GLU A 46 -10.54 19.16 -11.71
CA GLU A 46 -10.26 19.72 -13.04
C GLU A 46 -8.74 19.85 -13.29
N MET A 47 -7.95 19.98 -12.22
CA MET A 47 -6.50 20.17 -12.27
C MET A 47 -5.76 18.91 -12.77
N PRO A 48 -4.93 19.02 -13.83
CA PRO A 48 -4.12 17.90 -14.31
C PRO A 48 -3.12 17.35 -13.27
N SER A 49 -2.54 18.23 -12.44
CA SER A 49 -1.60 17.86 -11.38
C SER A 49 -2.27 17.00 -10.30
N TYR A 50 -3.48 17.37 -9.88
CA TYR A 50 -4.28 16.56 -8.96
C TYR A 50 -4.63 15.18 -9.55
N LYS A 51 -5.05 15.10 -10.82
CA LYS A 51 -5.37 13.81 -11.46
C LYS A 51 -4.17 12.86 -11.45
N LYS A 52 -2.97 13.37 -11.74
CA LYS A 52 -1.72 12.59 -11.68
C LYS A 52 -1.40 12.16 -10.26
N ALA A 53 -1.48 13.09 -9.30
CA ALA A 53 -1.27 12.82 -7.88
C ALA A 53 -2.21 11.72 -7.36
N ALA A 54 -3.49 11.79 -7.71
CA ALA A 54 -4.50 10.83 -7.31
C ALA A 54 -4.22 9.42 -7.85
N ILE A 55 -3.75 9.30 -9.10
CA ILE A 55 -3.34 8.01 -9.68
C ILE A 55 -2.16 7.41 -8.91
N ILE A 56 -1.15 8.23 -8.60
CA ILE A 56 0.04 7.79 -7.85
C ILE A 56 -0.37 7.32 -6.44
N ALA A 57 -1.15 8.12 -5.72
CA ALA A 57 -1.63 7.77 -4.39
C ALA A 57 -2.47 6.48 -4.40
N LYS A 58 -3.36 6.32 -5.39
CA LYS A 58 -4.17 5.10 -5.54
C LYS A 58 -3.30 3.86 -5.80
N ASN A 59 -2.25 3.99 -6.61
CA ASN A 59 -1.32 2.90 -6.87
C ASN A 59 -0.50 2.55 -5.62
N TRP A 60 -0.15 3.52 -4.80
CA TRP A 60 0.55 3.28 -3.54
C TRP A 60 -0.29 2.52 -2.52
N VAL A 61 -1.57 2.84 -2.39
CA VAL A 61 -2.50 2.07 -1.55
C VAL A 61 -2.47 0.58 -1.96
N ARG A 62 -2.53 0.30 -3.27
CA ARG A 62 -2.45 -1.07 -3.78
C ARG A 62 -1.11 -1.77 -3.47
N VAL A 63 0.00 -1.04 -3.57
CA VAL A 63 1.33 -1.57 -3.23
C VAL A 63 1.43 -1.85 -1.72
N ASN A 64 0.90 -0.95 -0.89
CA ASN A 64 0.86 -1.12 0.56
C ASN A 64 0.02 -2.32 0.96
N ASP A 65 -1.21 -2.46 0.43
CA ASP A 65 -2.07 -3.61 0.70
C ASP A 65 -1.39 -4.93 0.31
N SER A 66 -0.67 -4.94 -0.82
CA SER A 66 0.10 -6.11 -1.26
C SER A 66 1.28 -6.43 -0.32
N ALA A 67 1.95 -5.40 0.20
CA ALA A 67 3.04 -5.55 1.16
C ALA A 67 2.53 -6.03 2.53
N GLU A 68 1.42 -5.47 3.03
CA GLU A 68 0.75 -5.91 4.25
C GLU A 68 0.27 -7.35 4.13
N GLN A 69 -0.33 -7.71 2.99
CA GLN A 69 -0.74 -9.08 2.68
C GLN A 69 0.47 -10.03 2.67
N ALA A 70 1.60 -9.62 2.07
CA ALA A 70 2.82 -10.42 2.07
C ALA A 70 3.37 -10.62 3.49
N VAL A 71 3.35 -9.58 4.33
CA VAL A 71 3.78 -9.67 5.74
C VAL A 71 2.86 -10.57 6.55
N ALA A 72 1.54 -10.46 6.37
CA ALA A 72 0.56 -11.34 7.01
C ALA A 72 0.80 -12.80 6.60
N LEU A 73 0.98 -13.05 5.31
CA LEU A 73 1.26 -14.37 4.78
C LEU A 73 2.56 -14.98 5.36
N ILE A 74 3.65 -14.19 5.41
CA ILE A 74 4.91 -14.64 6.01
C ILE A 74 4.72 -14.96 7.51
N LYS A 75 3.93 -14.16 8.21
CA LYS A 75 3.63 -14.39 9.63
C LYS A 75 2.83 -15.69 9.83
N ASP A 76 1.82 -15.92 9.02
CA ASP A 76 0.98 -17.13 9.09
C ASP A 76 1.80 -18.38 8.75
N PHE A 77 2.67 -18.30 7.73
CA PHE A 77 3.61 -19.37 7.39
C PHE A 77 4.61 -19.66 8.51
N ASN A 78 5.16 -18.62 9.16
CA ASN A 78 6.03 -18.82 10.32
C ASN A 78 5.30 -19.50 11.49
N CYS A 79 3.99 -19.24 11.67
CA CYS A 79 3.19 -19.95 12.68
C CYS A 79 2.90 -21.42 12.31
N ALA A 80 2.86 -21.75 11.02
CA ALA A 80 2.60 -23.10 10.53
C ALA A 80 3.82 -24.04 10.65
N THR A 81 5.03 -23.49 10.73
CA THR A 81 6.28 -24.28 10.80
C THR A 81 6.86 -24.26 12.20
N LYS A 82 7.26 -25.43 12.72
CA LYS A 82 7.83 -25.55 14.08
C LYS A 82 9.36 -25.57 14.09
N ASN A 83 9.99 -25.78 12.94
CA ASN A 83 11.44 -25.85 12.79
C ASN A 83 11.90 -25.19 11.47
N GLU A 84 13.21 -24.89 11.40
CA GLU A 84 13.80 -24.19 10.25
C GLU A 84 13.79 -25.01 8.95
N GLU A 85 13.78 -26.34 9.04
CA GLU A 85 13.73 -27.22 7.87
C GLU A 85 12.37 -27.17 7.17
N GLN A 86 11.27 -27.20 7.95
CA GLN A 86 9.91 -27.00 7.44
C GLN A 86 9.74 -25.62 6.81
N LYS A 87 10.36 -24.60 7.41
CA LYS A 87 10.34 -23.23 6.88
C LYS A 87 11.04 -23.14 5.53
N ARG A 88 12.21 -23.77 5.37
CA ARG A 88 12.93 -23.84 4.08
C ARG A 88 12.11 -24.56 3.02
N PHE A 89 11.50 -25.68 3.36
CA PHE A 89 10.64 -26.42 2.43
C PHE A 89 9.43 -25.59 1.99
N LEU A 90 8.75 -24.95 2.94
CA LEU A 90 7.61 -24.08 2.67
C LEU A 90 7.98 -22.90 1.76
N LEU A 91 9.13 -22.25 2.01
CA LEU A 91 9.62 -21.16 1.16
C LEU A 91 9.87 -21.62 -0.28
N GLN A 92 10.45 -22.81 -0.48
CA GLN A 92 10.66 -23.38 -1.82
C GLN A 92 9.33 -23.63 -2.54
N VAL A 93 8.33 -24.17 -1.84
CA VAL A 93 6.98 -24.40 -2.41
C VAL A 93 6.30 -23.08 -2.78
N VAL A 94 6.37 -22.07 -1.91
CA VAL A 94 5.82 -20.74 -2.18
C VAL A 94 6.51 -20.08 -3.37
N GLU A 95 7.83 -20.18 -3.47
CA GLU A 95 8.59 -19.62 -4.58
C GLU A 95 8.27 -20.33 -5.91
N MET A 96 8.14 -21.65 -5.89
CA MET A 96 7.70 -22.44 -7.04
C MET A 96 6.31 -22.00 -7.51
N HIS A 97 5.37 -21.86 -6.57
CA HIS A 97 4.02 -21.37 -6.85
C HIS A 97 4.06 -19.96 -7.48
N ARG A 98 4.82 -19.02 -6.91
CA ARG A 98 4.97 -17.67 -7.47
C ARG A 98 5.56 -17.66 -8.89
N LYS A 99 6.49 -18.56 -9.20
CA LYS A 99 7.07 -18.68 -10.56
C LYS A 99 6.06 -19.22 -11.57
N ASN A 100 5.21 -20.15 -11.14
CA ASN A 100 4.16 -20.72 -11.98
C ASN A 100 3.01 -19.73 -12.23
N PHE A 101 2.77 -18.83 -11.28
CA PHE A 101 1.72 -17.83 -11.37
C PHE A 101 2.29 -16.40 -11.50
N LYS A 102 2.90 -16.14 -12.65
CA LYS A 102 3.60 -14.87 -12.96
C LYS A 102 2.69 -13.69 -13.33
N GLN A 103 1.40 -13.93 -13.57
CA GLN A 103 0.42 -12.90 -13.93
C GLN A 103 -0.84 -13.05 -13.10
N TYR A 104 -0.98 -12.18 -12.10
CA TYR A 104 -2.31 -11.77 -11.63
C TYR A 104 -2.39 -10.26 -11.80
N ASN A 105 -3.19 -9.83 -12.78
CA ASN A 105 -3.73 -8.48 -12.72
C ASN A 105 -4.87 -8.50 -11.69
N CYS A 106 -5.17 -7.38 -11.04
CA CYS A 106 -6.24 -7.32 -10.04
C CYS A 106 -7.63 -7.71 -10.60
N GLN A 107 -7.78 -7.85 -11.91
CA GLN A 107 -9.00 -8.34 -12.54
C GLN A 107 -9.20 -9.84 -12.34
N THR A 108 -8.12 -10.64 -12.34
CA THR A 108 -8.24 -12.12 -12.28
C THR A 108 -8.70 -12.65 -10.91
N LEU A 109 -8.54 -11.87 -9.84
CA LEU A 109 -8.92 -12.27 -8.48
C LEU A 109 -10.37 -11.96 -8.12
N LEU A 110 -11.09 -11.18 -8.93
CA LEU A 110 -12.51 -10.88 -8.74
C LEU A 110 -13.44 -11.87 -9.45
N GLU A 111 -12.89 -12.78 -10.27
CA GLU A 111 -13.63 -13.76 -11.08
C GLU A 111 -13.47 -15.21 -10.56
N MET A 112 -12.90 -15.39 -9.36
CA MET A 112 -12.85 -16.67 -8.63
C MET A 112 -13.76 -16.63 -7.41
#